data_AF-A0A560JD56-F1
#
_entry.id   AF-A0A560JD56-F1
#
_cell.length_a   1.000
_cell.length_b   1.000
_cell.length_c   1.000
_cell.angle_alpha   90.00
_cell.angle_beta   90.00
_cell.angle_gamma   90.00
#
_symmetry.space_group_name_H-M   'P 1'
#
loop_
_entity.id
_entity.type
_entity.pdbx_description
1 polymer ?
#
loop_
_entity_poly.entity_id
_entity_poly.type
_entity_poly.pdbx_seq_one_letter_code
_entity_poly.pdbx_strand_id
1 'polypeptide(L)'
;MAFTQIYGMALNGFGFAYLALIAAIAEFTLRQAVPIDSVWLTEVSACAAVAGTAFLLSMVAHRSPKVQSRADTVMTAASLGLVGLLLWRALNYFHSPDGTSGIVIASAAAIPLISSGLLVLIGDLPKPLRIVLVVASAFAAPVVFFGIEANVYAIISIHNFTALTATLGIIGTTIVAPAIFWFFFDINFTSLHRYYRRKLSEAYLVQLDPSNSNEALLNSVSMRLSKCAELGRAPYHLINCALNVPASNNPAMQGRLTDFFLFSPHCSGSPLLGYAPTSAWEDSNPNLDVGTAMAISGAAAAPQMGTGTMRNMSFWLALFNVRLGYWIRNPKAIRRRPETPPGLSYLLQEMFGWANEKRAYLNLSDGGHIENLGVYELLRRRCKFIVAIDGEQDSQMTFQGLTTLQRLAYIDLGVTIEAGLDALRLGDKGFSNSHFAFCRIHYPSGSRDGPESYGYLIYLKLSLTGNEGEFIRRYRLDEPAFPHHSTADQFFTEAQFEAYRSLGEHVGDKMFLPAIVGPAIARSNDVELEKWFVEIGKSMLEPLSEPDVPA
;
A
#
# COMPACT_ATOMS: atom_id res chain seq x y z
N MET A 1 -13.68 2.13 15.66
CA MET A 1 -12.72 2.79 14.77
C MET A 1 -11.95 3.91 15.48
N ALA A 2 -12.64 4.96 15.96
CA ALA A 2 -12.01 6.13 16.60
C ALA A 2 -11.04 5.79 17.74
N PHE A 3 -11.40 4.86 18.64
CA PHE A 3 -10.52 4.46 19.74
C PHE A 3 -9.22 3.80 19.24
N THR A 4 -9.31 2.83 18.31
CA THR A 4 -8.13 2.19 17.70
C THR A 4 -7.24 3.20 16.99
N GLN A 5 -7.86 4.18 16.32
CA GLN A 5 -7.16 5.25 15.63
C GLN A 5 -6.40 6.15 16.61
N ILE A 6 -7.08 6.70 17.62
CA ILE A 6 -6.48 7.57 18.64
C ILE A 6 -5.36 6.84 19.39
N TYR A 7 -5.59 5.59 19.75
CA TYR A 7 -4.60 4.76 20.43
C TYR A 7 -3.35 4.54 19.58
N GLY A 8 -3.50 4.17 18.30
CA GLY A 8 -2.38 3.99 17.39
C GLY A 8 -1.64 5.30 17.07
N MET A 9 -2.39 6.39 16.87
CA MET A 9 -1.82 7.74 16.71
C MET A 9 -0.98 8.15 17.91
N ALA A 10 -1.49 7.96 19.13
CA ALA A 10 -0.77 8.29 20.35
C ALA A 10 0.54 7.49 20.45
N LEU A 11 0.51 6.19 20.14
CA LEU A 11 1.70 5.35 20.22
C LEU A 11 2.74 5.66 19.15
N ASN A 12 2.32 5.93 17.91
CA ASN A 12 3.23 6.38 16.86
C ASN A 12 3.82 7.75 17.20
N GLY A 13 2.99 8.65 17.74
CA GLY A 13 3.41 9.96 18.27
C GLY A 13 4.42 9.84 19.41
N PHE A 14 4.23 8.92 20.35
CA PHE A 14 5.22 8.62 21.39
C PHE A 14 6.52 8.12 20.78
N GLY A 15 6.47 7.21 19.80
CA GLY A 15 7.67 6.75 19.10
C GLY A 15 8.43 7.88 18.40
N PHE A 16 7.72 8.85 17.82
CA PHE A 16 8.33 10.02 17.17
C PHE A 16 8.88 11.04 18.16
N ALA A 17 8.11 11.41 19.18
CA ALA A 17 8.54 12.28 20.26
C ALA A 17 9.75 11.70 21.01
N TYR A 18 9.81 10.38 21.10
CA TYR A 18 10.92 9.65 21.69
C TYR A 18 12.22 9.80 20.88
N LEU A 19 12.16 9.84 19.54
CA LEU A 19 13.34 10.15 18.72
C LEU A 19 13.82 11.58 18.92
N ALA A 20 12.88 12.53 19.06
CA ALA A 20 13.19 13.92 19.37
C ALA A 20 13.83 14.05 20.77
N LEU A 21 13.39 13.25 21.74
CA LEU A 21 14.01 13.15 23.08
C LEU A 21 15.46 12.66 23.00
N ILE A 22 15.74 11.59 22.26
CA ILE A 22 17.14 11.12 22.08
C ILE A 22 17.98 12.21 21.42
N ALA A 23 17.45 12.86 20.37
CA ALA A 23 18.16 13.93 19.66
C ALA A 23 18.52 15.08 20.60
N ALA A 24 17.57 15.54 21.43
CA ALA A 24 17.81 16.60 22.41
C ALA A 24 18.87 16.22 23.44
N ILE A 25 18.85 14.99 23.96
CA ILE A 25 19.84 14.51 24.94
C ILE A 25 21.22 14.39 24.29
N ALA A 26 21.30 13.80 23.09
CA ALA A 26 22.54 13.66 22.34
C ALA A 26 23.14 15.04 22.01
N GLU A 27 22.30 15.99 21.64
CA GLU A 27 22.74 17.35 21.37
C GLU A 27 23.20 18.07 22.64
N PHE A 28 22.43 18.03 23.73
CA PHE A 28 22.80 18.64 25.00
C PHE A 28 24.16 18.11 25.49
N THR A 29 24.34 16.79 25.46
CA THR A 29 25.61 16.16 25.85
C THR A 29 26.75 16.54 24.91
N LEU A 30 26.52 16.61 23.60
CA LEU A 30 27.51 17.06 22.62
C LEU A 30 27.94 18.51 22.88
N ARG A 31 27.00 19.42 23.19
CA ARG A 31 27.28 20.83 23.49
C ARG A 31 28.06 21.03 24.78
N GLN A 32 27.86 20.16 25.78
CA GLN A 32 28.67 20.14 27.00
C GLN A 32 30.12 19.69 26.73
N ALA A 33 30.29 18.71 25.83
CA ALA A 33 31.62 18.20 25.46
C ALA A 33 32.37 19.16 24.51
N VAL A 34 31.65 19.82 23.61
CA VAL A 34 32.19 20.65 22.53
C VAL A 34 31.40 21.96 22.45
N PRO A 35 31.90 23.05 23.07
CA PRO A 35 31.25 24.35 22.99
C PRO A 35 31.21 24.87 21.55
N ILE A 36 30.03 25.24 21.05
CA ILE A 36 29.84 25.72 19.67
C ILE A 36 30.74 26.91 19.31
N ASP A 37 31.01 27.79 20.26
CA ASP A 37 31.86 28.97 20.05
C ASP A 37 33.33 28.61 19.78
N SER A 38 33.77 27.43 20.24
CA SER A 38 35.15 26.96 20.06
C SER A 38 35.41 26.28 18.71
N VAL A 39 34.35 25.81 18.03
CA VAL A 39 34.42 24.97 16.82
C VAL A 39 33.99 25.72 15.54
N TRP A 40 33.49 26.95 15.67
CA TRP A 40 32.80 27.55 14.54
C TRP A 40 33.72 27.98 13.40
N LEU A 41 34.70 28.84 13.66
CA LEU A 41 35.49 29.40 12.56
C LEU A 41 36.45 28.36 11.95
N THR A 42 37.08 27.54 12.78
CA THR A 42 38.16 26.65 12.37
C THR A 42 37.62 25.45 11.57
N GLU A 43 36.55 24.81 12.03
CA GLU A 43 36.04 23.57 11.46
C GLU A 43 35.14 23.83 10.26
N VAL A 44 34.32 24.89 10.28
CA VAL A 44 33.56 25.33 9.10
C VAL A 44 34.52 25.73 7.98
N SER A 45 35.56 26.50 8.28
CA SER A 45 36.57 26.86 7.26
C SER A 45 37.33 25.65 6.76
N ALA A 46 37.66 24.68 7.62
CA ALA A 46 38.32 23.45 7.23
C ALA A 46 37.43 22.59 6.30
N CYS A 47 36.16 22.37 6.65
CA CYS A 47 35.21 21.64 5.80
C CYS A 47 34.99 22.35 4.46
N ALA A 48 34.84 23.68 4.47
CA ALA A 48 34.70 24.47 3.24
C ALA A 48 35.96 24.41 2.36
N ALA A 49 37.15 24.48 2.96
CA ALA A 49 38.42 24.36 2.25
C ALA A 49 38.62 22.97 1.63
N VAL A 50 38.28 21.89 2.36
CA VAL A 50 38.33 20.51 1.86
C VAL A 50 37.32 20.29 0.75
N ALA A 51 36.09 20.79 0.89
CA ALA A 51 35.07 20.71 -0.16
C ALA A 51 35.49 21.47 -1.43
N GLY A 52 36.02 22.69 -1.28
CA GLY A 52 36.49 23.51 -2.40
C GLY A 52 37.71 22.92 -3.12
N THR A 53 38.68 22.37 -2.37
CA THR A 53 39.83 21.68 -2.98
C THR A 53 39.44 20.39 -3.68
N ALA A 54 38.52 19.61 -3.10
CA ALA A 54 37.99 18.40 -3.74
C ALA A 54 37.18 18.72 -5.01
N PHE A 55 36.41 19.80 -5.01
CA PHE A 55 35.70 20.30 -6.20
C PHE A 55 36.68 20.67 -7.33
N LEU A 56 37.71 21.46 -7.03
CA LEU A 56 38.75 21.82 -8.01
C LEU A 56 39.50 20.59 -8.52
N LEU A 57 39.81 19.64 -7.64
CA LEU A 57 40.46 18.39 -8.02
C LEU A 57 39.57 17.55 -8.95
N SER A 58 38.26 17.49 -8.70
CA SER A 58 37.30 16.80 -9.58
C SER A 58 37.25 17.44 -10.97
N MET A 59 37.24 18.78 -11.05
CA MET A 59 37.28 19.51 -12.33
C MET A 59 38.57 19.26 -13.12
N VAL A 60 39.73 19.29 -12.47
CA VAL A 60 41.03 19.13 -13.13
C VAL A 60 41.29 17.67 -13.51
N ALA A 61 40.82 16.71 -12.69
CA ALA A 61 41.04 15.28 -12.89
C ALA A 61 40.12 14.60 -13.93
N HIS A 62 39.49 15.36 -14.84
CA HIS A 62 38.61 14.84 -15.90
C HIS A 62 39.22 13.73 -16.78
N ARG A 63 40.56 13.61 -16.82
CA ARG A 63 41.28 12.55 -17.56
C ARG A 63 41.54 11.28 -16.75
N SER A 64 41.22 11.26 -15.45
CA SER A 64 41.44 10.12 -14.55
C SER A 64 40.18 9.81 -13.74
N PRO A 65 39.31 8.89 -14.23
CA PRO A 65 38.03 8.57 -13.60
C PRO A 65 38.15 8.12 -12.14
N LYS A 66 39.25 7.45 -11.78
CA LYS A 66 39.49 6.99 -10.40
C LYS A 66 39.79 8.14 -9.43
N VAL A 67 40.52 9.16 -9.89
CA VAL A 67 40.85 10.34 -9.07
C VAL A 67 39.62 11.22 -8.93
N GLN A 68 38.87 11.40 -10.02
CA GLN A 68 37.61 12.14 -10.02
C GLN A 68 36.59 11.53 -9.04
N SER A 69 36.34 10.22 -9.10
CA SER A 69 35.41 9.55 -8.19
C SER A 69 35.79 9.69 -6.70
N ARG A 70 37.09 9.64 -6.37
CA ARG A 70 37.58 9.90 -5.01
C ARG A 70 37.40 11.35 -4.60
N ALA A 71 37.70 12.29 -5.48
CA ALA A 71 37.49 13.71 -5.24
C ALA A 71 36.00 14.02 -5.00
N ASP A 72 35.09 13.45 -5.79
CA ASP A 72 33.64 13.60 -5.62
C ASP A 72 33.15 13.04 -4.27
N THR A 73 33.70 11.89 -3.85
CA THR A 73 33.39 11.29 -2.54
C THR A 73 33.84 12.20 -1.39
N VAL A 74 35.06 12.74 -1.48
CA VAL A 74 35.62 13.66 -0.46
C VAL A 74 34.83 14.97 -0.44
N MET A 75 34.51 15.53 -1.61
CA MET A 75 33.69 16.73 -1.75
C MET A 75 32.32 16.52 -1.10
N THR A 76 31.66 15.38 -1.37
CA THR A 76 30.36 15.04 -0.79
C THR A 76 30.45 14.92 0.73
N ALA A 77 31.44 14.21 1.25
CA ALA A 77 31.64 14.04 2.69
C ALA A 77 31.92 15.39 3.39
N ALA A 78 32.80 16.22 2.82
CA ALA A 78 33.12 17.55 3.36
C ALA A 78 31.94 18.51 3.31
N SER A 79 31.13 18.45 2.24
CA SER A 79 29.92 19.25 2.09
C SER A 79 28.83 18.82 3.08
N LEU A 80 28.66 17.52 3.31
CA LEU A 80 27.76 17.01 4.35
C LEU A 80 28.22 17.41 5.74
N GLY A 81 29.53 17.37 6.02
CA GLY A 81 30.10 17.86 7.28
C GLY A 81 29.86 19.36 7.47
N LEU A 82 30.07 20.17 6.42
CA LEU A 82 29.79 21.60 6.43
C LEU A 82 28.31 21.88 6.71
N VAL A 83 27.40 21.23 5.96
CA VAL A 83 25.95 21.36 6.16
C VAL A 83 25.57 20.95 7.59
N GLY A 84 26.14 19.86 8.11
CA GLY A 84 25.94 19.40 9.48
C GLY A 84 26.34 20.44 10.52
N LEU A 85 27.53 21.06 10.37
CA LEU A 85 27.99 22.14 11.26
C LEU A 85 27.09 23.39 11.19
N LEU A 86 26.71 23.80 9.98
CA LEU A 86 25.82 24.93 9.77
C LEU A 86 24.44 24.68 10.40
N LEU A 87 23.88 23.48 10.22
CA LEU A 87 22.61 23.07 10.84
C LEU A 87 22.73 22.99 12.36
N TRP A 88 23.83 22.47 12.89
CA TRP A 88 24.06 22.40 14.33
C TRP A 88 24.15 23.80 14.97
N ARG A 89 24.77 24.77 14.30
CA ARG A 89 24.69 26.18 14.74
C ARG A 89 23.29 26.75 14.56
N ALA A 90 22.60 26.44 13.48
CA ALA A 90 21.24 26.93 13.25
C ALA A 90 20.27 26.49 14.36
N LEU A 91 20.44 25.27 14.89
CA LEU A 91 19.68 24.76 16.05
C LEU A 91 19.77 25.67 17.27
N ASN A 92 20.89 26.39 17.46
CA ASN A 92 21.04 27.34 18.56
C ASN A 92 20.00 28.47 18.55
N TYR A 93 19.46 28.84 17.38
CA TYR A 93 18.39 29.84 17.28
C TYR A 93 17.02 29.27 17.68
N PHE A 94 16.88 27.94 17.71
CA PHE A 94 15.64 27.25 18.10
C PHE A 94 15.63 26.88 19.59
N HIS A 95 16.79 26.75 20.24
CA HIS A 95 16.90 26.51 21.68
C HIS A 95 16.76 27.78 22.50
N SER A 96 15.52 28.25 22.66
CA SER A 96 15.19 29.27 23.65
C SER A 96 15.03 28.65 25.05
N PRO A 97 15.28 29.40 26.14
CA PRO A 97 15.00 28.93 27.51
C PRO A 97 13.53 28.58 27.73
N ASP A 98 12.63 29.25 27.00
CA ASP A 98 11.18 29.08 27.10
C ASP A 98 10.64 27.91 26.24
N GLY A 99 11.51 27.28 25.44
CA GLY A 99 11.13 26.24 24.49
C GLY A 99 10.25 26.76 23.34
N THR A 100 9.60 25.82 22.63
CA THR A 100 8.64 26.15 21.57
C THR A 100 7.21 26.06 22.11
N SER A 101 6.35 27.04 21.82
CA SER A 101 4.95 27.02 22.24
C SER A 101 4.24 25.73 21.83
N GLY A 102 3.58 25.06 22.79
CA GLY A 102 2.80 23.85 22.52
C GLY A 102 1.68 24.04 21.49
N ILE A 103 1.15 25.27 21.36
CA ILE A 103 0.15 25.62 20.34
C ILE A 103 0.75 25.58 18.93
N VAL A 104 2.02 25.98 18.78
CA VAL A 104 2.73 25.93 17.48
C VAL A 104 2.96 24.48 17.07
N ILE A 105 3.39 23.62 18.02
CA ILE A 105 3.58 22.19 17.77
C ILE A 105 2.25 21.51 17.42
N ALA A 106 1.19 21.79 18.19
CA ALA A 106 -0.14 21.22 17.94
C ALA A 106 -0.71 21.69 16.59
N SER A 107 -0.58 22.97 16.25
CA SER A 107 -1.00 23.52 14.96
C SER A 107 -0.21 22.90 13.81
N ALA A 108 1.10 22.76 13.94
CA ALA A 108 1.96 22.13 12.94
C ALA A 108 1.59 20.66 12.73
N ALA A 109 1.27 19.91 13.79
CA ALA A 109 0.80 18.53 13.69
C ALA A 109 -0.62 18.45 13.07
N ALA A 110 -1.49 19.43 13.31
CA ALA A 110 -2.84 19.44 12.75
C ALA A 110 -2.86 19.67 11.23
N ILE A 111 -1.95 20.49 10.69
CA ILE A 111 -1.88 20.82 9.25
C ILE A 111 -1.88 19.56 8.36
N PRO A 112 -0.97 18.59 8.52
CA PRO A 112 -0.93 17.39 7.69
C PRO A 112 -2.07 16.41 7.96
N LEU A 113 -2.60 16.35 9.18
CA LEU A 113 -3.80 15.55 9.46
C LEU A 113 -4.99 16.09 8.65
N ILE A 114 -5.19 17.40 8.69
CA ILE A 114 -6.24 18.07 7.91
C ILE A 114 -5.96 17.98 6.42
N SER A 115 -4.70 18.16 5.99
CA SER A 115 -4.30 18.06 4.58
C SER A 115 -4.53 16.66 4.01
N SER A 116 -4.20 15.62 4.78
CA SER A 116 -4.45 14.24 4.39
C SER A 116 -5.94 13.90 4.38
N GLY A 117 -6.70 14.36 5.37
CA GLY A 117 -8.15 14.25 5.39
C GLY A 117 -8.79 14.93 4.17
N LEU A 118 -8.39 16.17 3.85
CA LEU A 118 -8.88 16.91 2.69
C LEU A 118 -8.51 16.23 1.37
N LEU A 119 -7.28 15.72 1.22
CA LEU A 119 -6.84 15.04 0.00
C LEU A 119 -7.54 13.69 -0.21
N VAL A 120 -7.92 13.00 0.86
CA VAL A 120 -8.64 11.71 0.80
C VAL A 120 -10.14 11.93 0.60
N LEU A 121 -10.74 12.90 1.30
CA LEU A 121 -12.18 13.18 1.25
C LEU A 121 -12.59 13.96 0.00
N ILE A 122 -11.71 14.84 -0.51
CA ILE A 122 -11.98 15.69 -1.67
C ILE A 122 -11.04 15.24 -2.79
N GLY A 123 -11.46 14.20 -3.53
CA GLY A 123 -10.66 13.60 -4.60
C GLY A 123 -10.27 14.60 -5.72
N ASP A 124 -11.10 15.61 -5.98
CA ASP A 124 -10.92 16.60 -7.06
C ASP A 124 -10.41 17.96 -6.57
N LEU A 125 -9.36 17.97 -5.74
CA LEU A 125 -8.70 19.22 -5.37
C LEU A 125 -7.92 19.80 -6.57
N PRO A 126 -8.06 21.11 -6.87
CA PRO A 126 -7.30 21.74 -7.94
C PRO A 126 -5.79 21.63 -7.67
N LYS A 127 -5.01 21.33 -8.72
CA LYS A 127 -3.55 21.16 -8.67
C LYS A 127 -2.79 22.18 -7.79
N PRO A 128 -3.04 23.50 -7.87
CA PRO A 128 -2.33 24.46 -7.00
C PRO A 128 -2.58 24.23 -5.52
N LEU A 129 -3.82 23.92 -5.13
CA LEU A 129 -4.17 23.67 -3.73
C LEU A 129 -3.51 22.37 -3.22
N ARG A 130 -3.46 21.34 -4.06
CA ARG A 130 -2.75 20.09 -3.75
C ARG A 130 -1.25 20.35 -3.52
N ILE A 131 -0.61 21.19 -4.33
CA ILE A 131 0.80 21.57 -4.15
C ILE A 131 0.98 22.28 -2.80
N VAL A 132 0.12 23.24 -2.47
CA VAL A 132 0.19 23.97 -1.19
C VAL A 132 0.06 23.03 0.01
N LEU A 133 -0.93 22.12 -0.01
CA LEU A 133 -1.13 21.14 1.06
C LEU A 133 0.08 20.20 1.22
N VAL A 134 0.66 19.75 0.11
CA VAL A 134 1.86 18.90 0.12
C VAL A 134 3.06 19.66 0.67
N VAL A 135 3.28 20.91 0.27
CA VAL A 135 4.38 21.74 0.75
C VAL A 135 4.22 22.02 2.25
N ALA A 136 3.02 22.45 2.69
CA ALA A 136 2.74 22.69 4.10
C ALA A 136 2.95 21.44 4.96
N SER A 137 2.50 20.28 4.47
CA SER A 137 2.73 18.98 5.13
C SER A 137 4.21 18.62 5.20
N ALA A 138 5.00 18.92 4.17
CA ALA A 138 6.44 18.62 4.17
C ALA A 138 7.21 19.42 5.26
N PHE A 139 6.80 20.67 5.52
CA PHE A 139 7.42 21.50 6.57
C PHE A 139 6.93 21.20 7.99
N ALA A 140 5.73 20.65 8.13
CA ALA A 140 5.16 20.36 9.45
C ALA A 140 5.97 19.33 10.26
N ALA A 141 6.65 18.36 9.62
CA ALA A 141 7.32 17.26 10.32
C ALA A 141 8.60 17.76 11.00
N PRO A 142 9.47 18.52 10.31
CA PRO A 142 10.57 19.23 10.95
C PRO A 142 10.10 20.13 12.10
N VAL A 143 9.03 20.92 11.91
CA VAL A 143 8.53 21.85 12.95
C VAL A 143 8.08 21.09 14.20
N VAL A 144 7.33 20.00 14.05
CA VAL A 144 6.90 19.16 15.17
C VAL A 144 8.11 18.50 15.84
N PHE A 145 9.03 17.94 15.06
CA PHE A 145 10.22 17.27 15.59
C PHE A 145 11.11 18.22 16.39
N PHE A 146 11.55 19.33 15.77
CA PHE A 146 12.42 20.31 16.41
C PHE A 146 11.69 21.09 17.51
N GLY A 147 10.38 21.26 17.42
CA GLY A 147 9.59 21.83 18.51
C GLY A 147 9.60 20.94 19.75
N ILE A 148 9.41 19.61 19.59
CA ILE A 148 9.49 18.66 20.70
C ILE A 148 10.92 18.59 21.24
N GLU A 149 11.91 18.47 20.35
CA GLU A 149 13.33 18.44 20.70
C GLU A 149 13.71 19.69 21.52
N ALA A 150 13.39 20.90 21.05
CA ALA A 150 13.71 22.14 21.73
C ALA A 150 13.05 22.28 23.11
N ASN A 151 11.82 21.80 23.28
CA ASN A 151 11.17 21.76 24.60
C ASN A 151 11.88 20.81 25.55
N VAL A 152 12.24 19.61 25.07
CA VAL A 152 13.01 18.65 25.87
C VAL A 152 14.37 19.25 26.24
N TYR A 153 15.06 19.87 25.30
CA TYR A 153 16.33 20.55 25.51
C TYR A 153 16.22 21.67 26.57
N ALA A 154 15.18 22.50 26.49
CA ALA A 154 14.90 23.56 27.47
C ALA A 154 14.66 22.98 28.87
N ILE A 155 13.91 21.89 28.99
CA ILE A 155 13.68 21.21 30.27
C ILE A 155 15.01 20.69 30.84
N ILE A 156 15.85 20.04 30.02
CA ILE A 156 17.15 19.52 30.44
C ILE A 156 18.09 20.65 30.88
N SER A 157 18.10 21.77 30.16
CA SER A 157 18.98 22.92 30.44
C SER A 157 18.59 23.67 31.70
N ILE A 158 17.29 23.87 31.97
CA ILE A 158 16.78 24.53 33.18
C ILE A 158 17.12 23.72 34.44
N HIS A 159 16.90 22.40 34.40
CA HIS A 159 17.09 21.55 35.57
C HIS A 159 18.56 21.25 35.87
N ASN A 160 19.47 21.70 34.99
CA ASN A 160 20.92 21.73 35.17
C ASN A 160 21.44 20.44 35.82
N PHE A 161 20.98 19.32 35.25
CA PHE A 161 21.12 17.97 35.78
C PHE A 161 22.60 17.62 36.05
N THR A 162 23.08 17.97 37.25
CA THR A 162 24.47 17.87 37.69
C THR A 162 24.56 16.89 38.86
N ALA A 163 24.40 15.59 38.58
CA ALA A 163 24.76 14.48 39.48
C ALA A 163 24.45 13.13 38.82
N LEU A 164 25.12 12.07 39.27
CA LEU A 164 24.95 10.66 38.89
C LEU A 164 23.47 10.17 38.80
N THR A 165 22.55 10.78 39.55
CA THR A 165 21.09 10.53 39.51
C THR A 165 20.42 11.02 38.23
N ALA A 166 20.89 12.14 37.67
CA ALA A 166 20.52 12.59 36.33
C ALA A 166 21.00 11.62 35.28
N THR A 167 22.24 11.14 35.39
CA THR A 167 22.83 10.19 34.46
C THR A 167 22.09 8.85 34.48
N LEU A 168 21.68 8.35 35.66
CA LEU A 168 20.87 7.13 35.79
C LEU A 168 19.41 7.33 35.33
N GLY A 169 18.81 8.49 35.58
CA GLY A 169 17.49 8.85 35.07
C GLY A 169 17.47 8.98 33.55
N ILE A 170 18.48 9.65 32.98
CA ILE A 170 18.76 9.74 31.55
C ILE A 170 19.05 8.34 31.00
N ILE A 171 19.88 7.50 31.61
CA ILE A 171 20.09 6.12 31.13
C ILE A 171 18.78 5.30 31.17
N GLY A 172 17.95 5.45 32.20
CA GLY A 172 16.65 4.80 32.30
C GLY A 172 15.68 5.23 31.19
N THR A 173 15.54 6.53 30.95
CA THR A 173 14.64 7.08 29.91
C THR A 173 15.22 6.99 28.49
N THR A 174 16.55 6.94 28.33
CA THR A 174 17.24 6.98 27.02
C THR A 174 17.80 5.62 26.59
N ILE A 175 17.80 4.60 27.46
CA ILE A 175 18.25 3.24 27.13
C ILE A 175 17.22 2.16 27.49
N VAL A 176 16.57 2.23 28.65
CA VAL A 176 15.60 1.19 29.07
C VAL A 176 14.24 1.39 28.41
N ALA A 177 13.67 2.60 28.47
CA ALA A 177 12.43 2.93 27.77
C ALA A 177 12.49 2.69 26.24
N PRO A 178 13.56 3.05 25.49
CA PRO A 178 13.68 2.68 24.08
C PRO A 178 13.84 1.20 23.89
N ALA A 179 14.61 0.49 24.72
CA ALA A 179 14.73 -0.95 24.56
C ALA A 179 13.34 -1.60 24.70
N ILE A 180 12.53 -1.15 25.66
CA ILE A 180 11.15 -1.64 25.83
C ILE A 180 10.30 -1.28 24.61
N PHE A 181 10.31 -0.02 24.17
CA PHE A 181 9.52 0.40 23.01
C PHE A 181 10.02 -0.24 21.70
N TRP A 182 11.31 -0.51 21.56
CA TRP A 182 11.89 -1.09 20.35
C TRP A 182 11.65 -2.60 20.25
N PHE A 183 11.70 -3.31 21.38
CA PHE A 183 11.59 -4.77 21.40
C PHE A 183 10.18 -5.31 21.69
N PHE A 184 9.29 -4.53 22.31
CA PHE A 184 7.96 -5.01 22.70
C PHE A 184 6.80 -4.31 21.99
N PHE A 185 7.06 -3.21 21.30
CA PHE A 185 6.03 -2.52 20.52
C PHE A 185 5.81 -3.24 19.19
N ASP A 186 4.56 -3.65 18.93
CA ASP A 186 4.15 -4.20 17.63
C ASP A 186 3.31 -3.17 16.87
N ILE A 187 3.86 -2.64 15.78
CA ILE A 187 3.17 -1.65 14.94
C ILE A 187 1.97 -2.25 14.19
N ASN A 188 1.90 -3.57 14.03
CA ASN A 188 0.70 -4.22 13.49
C ASN A 188 -0.43 -4.20 14.52
N PHE A 189 -0.11 -4.31 15.81
CA PHE A 189 -1.11 -4.29 16.89
C PHE A 189 -1.83 -2.94 17.00
N THR A 190 -1.10 -1.85 16.76
CA THR A 190 -1.61 -0.48 16.88
C THR A 190 -2.28 0.05 15.60
N SER A 191 -2.10 -0.65 14.48
CA SER A 191 -2.67 -0.26 13.18
C SER A 191 -4.19 -0.39 13.09
N LEU A 192 -4.80 0.38 12.18
CA LEU A 192 -6.22 0.24 11.82
C LEU A 192 -6.55 -1.12 11.18
N HIS A 193 -5.54 -1.83 10.66
CA HIS A 193 -5.69 -3.14 10.05
C HIS A 193 -6.50 -4.11 10.91
N ARG A 194 -6.29 -4.15 12.23
CA ARG A 194 -7.02 -5.07 13.12
C ARG A 194 -8.52 -4.78 13.16
N TYR A 195 -8.89 -3.51 13.19
CA TYR A 195 -10.29 -3.10 13.16
C TYR A 195 -10.92 -3.47 11.81
N TYR A 196 -10.22 -3.18 10.71
CA TYR A 196 -10.66 -3.49 9.35
C TYR A 196 -10.81 -5.00 9.13
N ARG A 197 -9.79 -5.79 9.48
CA ARG A 197 -9.81 -7.26 9.46
C ARG A 197 -11.00 -7.83 10.23
N ARG A 198 -11.26 -7.32 11.44
CA ARG A 198 -12.40 -7.80 12.24
C ARG A 198 -13.72 -7.54 11.53
N LYS A 199 -13.91 -6.35 10.95
CA LYS A 199 -15.15 -6.01 10.22
C LYS A 199 -15.37 -6.90 9.00
N LEU A 200 -14.33 -7.15 8.21
CA LEU A 200 -14.41 -8.07 7.09
C LEU A 200 -14.68 -9.51 7.54
N SER A 201 -14.05 -9.95 8.64
CA SER A 201 -14.25 -11.30 9.17
C SER A 201 -15.67 -11.48 9.74
N GLU A 202 -16.22 -10.45 10.39
CA GLU A 202 -17.61 -10.43 10.85
C GLU A 202 -18.61 -10.54 9.69
N ALA A 203 -18.30 -9.93 8.54
CA ALA A 203 -19.19 -9.92 7.37
C ALA A 203 -19.09 -11.19 6.50
N TYR A 204 -17.88 -11.71 6.28
CA TYR A 204 -17.63 -12.75 5.27
C TYR A 204 -17.17 -14.09 5.82
N LEU A 205 -16.59 -14.14 7.03
CA LEU A 205 -16.08 -15.37 7.64
C LEU A 205 -17.08 -15.90 8.66
N VAL A 206 -18.22 -16.35 8.14
CA VAL A 206 -19.35 -16.85 8.92
C VAL A 206 -19.49 -18.36 8.74
N GLN A 207 -19.77 -19.09 9.81
CA GLN A 207 -20.08 -20.52 9.77
C GLN A 207 -21.28 -20.83 10.67
N LEU A 208 -22.02 -21.89 10.34
CA LEU A 208 -23.00 -22.45 11.27
C LEU A 208 -22.27 -23.00 12.50
N ASP A 209 -22.79 -22.71 13.68
CA ASP A 209 -22.28 -23.22 14.94
C ASP A 209 -22.50 -24.74 15.00
N PRO A 210 -21.45 -25.56 14.94
CA PRO A 210 -21.60 -27.01 14.95
C PRO A 210 -22.09 -27.55 16.30
N SER A 211 -22.02 -26.73 17.37
CA SER A 211 -22.43 -27.11 18.73
C SER A 211 -23.88 -26.73 19.05
N ASN A 212 -24.53 -25.94 18.19
CA ASN A 212 -25.88 -25.41 18.44
C ASN A 212 -26.85 -25.88 17.36
N SER A 213 -27.86 -26.66 17.77
CA SER A 213 -28.89 -27.20 16.87
C SER A 213 -29.84 -26.14 16.29
N ASN A 214 -29.79 -24.89 16.76
CA ASN A 214 -30.67 -23.80 16.33
C ASN A 214 -30.10 -22.96 15.16
N GLU A 215 -29.19 -23.52 14.35
CA GLU A 215 -28.60 -22.82 13.18
C GLU A 215 -27.94 -21.46 13.53
N ALA A 216 -27.44 -21.31 14.76
CA ALA A 216 -26.76 -20.09 15.16
C ALA A 216 -25.50 -19.87 14.30
N LEU A 217 -25.23 -18.63 13.91
CA LEU A 217 -24.06 -18.29 13.10
C LEU A 217 -22.89 -17.83 13.99
N LEU A 218 -21.73 -18.44 13.81
CA LEU A 218 -20.44 -17.96 14.30
C LEU A 218 -19.86 -16.97 13.30
N ASN A 219 -19.63 -15.74 13.75
CA ASN A 219 -19.00 -14.69 12.95
C ASN A 219 -17.50 -14.61 13.23
N SER A 220 -16.73 -14.09 12.27
CA SER A 220 -15.28 -13.90 12.40
C SER A 220 -14.51 -15.19 12.67
N VAL A 221 -14.90 -16.28 12.01
CA VAL A 221 -14.22 -17.57 12.13
C VAL A 221 -12.81 -17.49 11.55
N SER A 222 -11.82 -17.88 12.34
CA SER A 222 -10.44 -17.96 11.89
C SER A 222 -10.22 -19.26 11.10
N MET A 223 -9.71 -19.14 9.88
CA MET A 223 -9.38 -20.27 9.02
C MET A 223 -7.97 -20.10 8.47
N ARG A 224 -7.12 -21.12 8.65
CA ARG A 224 -5.79 -21.18 8.04
C ARG A 224 -5.90 -21.23 6.52
N LEU A 225 -5.08 -20.44 5.83
CA LEU A 225 -4.96 -20.41 4.37
C LEU A 225 -4.61 -21.80 3.82
N SER A 226 -3.71 -22.51 4.50
CA SER A 226 -3.28 -23.85 4.11
C SER A 226 -4.41 -24.89 4.14
N LYS A 227 -5.47 -24.63 4.91
CA LYS A 227 -6.62 -25.52 5.08
C LYS A 227 -7.75 -25.25 4.09
N CYS A 228 -7.72 -24.14 3.35
CA CYS A 228 -8.80 -23.78 2.43
C CYS A 228 -8.96 -24.78 1.27
N ALA A 229 -7.89 -25.42 0.81
CA ALA A 229 -7.94 -26.37 -0.32
C ALA A 229 -8.35 -27.80 0.09
N GLU A 230 -8.21 -28.17 1.37
CA GLU A 230 -8.40 -29.56 1.81
C GLU A 230 -9.85 -30.04 1.72
N LEU A 231 -10.82 -29.11 1.75
CA LEU A 231 -12.24 -29.44 1.79
C LEU A 231 -12.83 -29.77 0.41
N GLY A 232 -12.17 -29.42 -0.70
CA GLY A 232 -12.64 -29.69 -2.07
C GLY A 232 -14.01 -29.09 -2.44
N ARG A 233 -14.60 -28.27 -1.57
CA ARG A 233 -15.94 -27.69 -1.70
C ARG A 233 -15.95 -26.27 -2.26
N ALA A 234 -14.79 -25.66 -2.42
CA ALA A 234 -14.65 -24.27 -2.87
C ALA A 234 -13.56 -24.16 -3.96
N PRO A 235 -13.62 -23.13 -4.83
CA PRO A 235 -12.56 -22.85 -5.78
C PRO A 235 -11.20 -22.67 -5.10
N TYR A 236 -10.13 -22.98 -5.83
CA TYR A 236 -8.77 -22.74 -5.35
C TYR A 236 -8.53 -21.23 -5.15
N HIS A 237 -8.54 -20.79 -3.90
CA HIS A 237 -8.54 -19.38 -3.57
C HIS A 237 -7.15 -18.74 -3.74
N LEU A 238 -7.09 -17.60 -4.43
CA LEU A 238 -5.89 -16.80 -4.63
C LEU A 238 -6.15 -15.41 -4.08
N ILE A 239 -5.32 -14.95 -3.14
CA ILE A 239 -5.43 -13.60 -2.57
C ILE A 239 -4.20 -12.81 -2.98
N ASN A 240 -4.41 -11.77 -3.78
CA ASN A 240 -3.34 -10.92 -4.31
C ASN A 240 -3.09 -9.74 -3.38
N CYS A 241 -1.83 -9.43 -3.16
CA CYS A 241 -1.37 -8.29 -2.37
C CYS A 241 -0.20 -7.62 -3.10
N ALA A 242 0.17 -6.43 -2.66
CA ALA A 242 1.36 -5.73 -3.13
C ALA A 242 2.47 -5.80 -2.08
N LEU A 243 3.67 -6.24 -2.48
CA LEU A 243 4.89 -6.23 -1.67
C LEU A 243 5.62 -4.91 -1.88
N ASN A 244 5.54 -4.00 -0.90
CA ASN A 244 6.16 -2.68 -1.01
C ASN A 244 7.67 -2.74 -0.76
N VAL A 245 8.44 -2.37 -1.78
CA VAL A 245 9.92 -2.39 -1.76
C VAL A 245 10.52 -1.14 -2.40
N PRO A 246 10.15 0.08 -1.95
CA PRO A 246 10.65 1.34 -2.50
C PRO A 246 12.18 1.49 -2.43
N ALA A 247 12.85 0.77 -1.52
CA ALA A 247 14.31 0.76 -1.40
C ALA A 247 14.95 -0.51 -2.00
N SER A 248 14.27 -1.20 -2.92
CA SER A 248 14.85 -2.34 -3.64
C SER A 248 15.95 -1.90 -4.60
N ASN A 249 17.00 -2.69 -4.70
CA ASN A 249 18.05 -2.52 -5.71
C ASN A 249 17.75 -3.30 -7.00
N ASN A 250 16.64 -4.05 -7.07
CA ASN A 250 16.27 -4.79 -8.26
C ASN A 250 15.79 -3.82 -9.37
N PRO A 251 16.39 -3.83 -10.57
CA PRO A 251 15.96 -2.99 -11.68
C PRO A 251 14.47 -3.12 -12.03
N ALA A 252 13.89 -4.31 -11.89
CA ALA A 252 12.46 -4.53 -12.16
C ALA A 252 11.53 -3.72 -11.24
N MET A 253 12.03 -3.30 -10.06
CA MET A 253 11.27 -2.50 -9.10
C MET A 253 11.43 -1.00 -9.32
N GLN A 254 12.33 -0.57 -10.20
CA GLN A 254 12.50 0.85 -10.53
C GLN A 254 11.23 1.38 -11.21
N GLY A 255 10.70 2.50 -10.71
CA GLY A 255 9.44 3.08 -11.16
C GLY A 255 8.19 2.43 -10.56
N ARG A 256 8.19 1.11 -10.35
CA ARG A 256 7.05 0.37 -9.77
C ARG A 256 7.00 0.44 -8.24
N LEU A 257 8.16 0.40 -7.57
CA LEU A 257 8.34 0.43 -6.10
C LEU A 257 7.68 -0.74 -5.33
N THR A 258 7.05 -1.69 -6.03
CA THR A 258 6.30 -2.79 -5.44
C THR A 258 6.31 -4.02 -6.36
N ASP A 259 6.14 -5.21 -5.79
CA ASP A 259 6.01 -6.49 -6.52
C ASP A 259 4.70 -7.21 -6.18
N PHE A 260 4.28 -8.16 -7.01
CA PHE A 260 3.11 -9.00 -6.71
C PHE A 260 3.41 -9.95 -5.55
N PHE A 261 2.57 -9.96 -4.53
CA PHE A 261 2.59 -10.98 -3.47
C PHE A 261 1.31 -11.78 -3.52
N LEU A 262 1.42 -13.10 -3.50
CA LEU A 262 0.28 -14.01 -3.57
C LEU A 262 0.21 -14.84 -2.30
N PHE A 263 -0.96 -14.87 -1.68
CA PHE A 263 -1.34 -15.95 -0.78
C PHE A 263 -2.16 -17.00 -1.54
N SER A 264 -1.77 -18.26 -1.42
CA SER A 264 -2.55 -19.39 -1.91
C SER A 264 -2.50 -20.55 -0.91
N PRO A 265 -3.39 -21.54 -0.99
CA PRO A 265 -3.39 -22.67 -0.05
C PRO A 265 -2.06 -23.41 0.04
N HIS A 266 -1.38 -23.67 -1.08
CA HIS A 266 -0.14 -24.47 -1.05
C HIS A 266 1.13 -23.64 -0.92
N CYS A 267 1.25 -22.57 -1.70
CA CYS A 267 2.47 -21.77 -1.77
C CYS A 267 2.15 -20.27 -1.79
N SER A 268 2.85 -19.50 -0.96
CA SER A 268 2.72 -18.05 -0.89
C SER A 268 4.07 -17.37 -1.09
N GLY A 269 4.06 -16.15 -1.64
CA GLY A 269 5.28 -15.37 -1.91
C GLY A 269 5.14 -14.44 -3.10
N SER A 270 6.28 -13.96 -3.60
CA SER A 270 6.36 -13.05 -4.74
C SER A 270 7.42 -13.51 -5.75
N PRO A 271 7.37 -13.04 -7.01
CA PRO A 271 8.48 -13.21 -7.95
C PRO A 271 9.84 -12.77 -7.37
N LEU A 272 9.88 -11.64 -6.65
CA LEU A 272 11.10 -11.10 -6.05
C LEU A 272 11.67 -11.97 -4.91
N LEU A 273 10.82 -12.57 -4.07
CA LEU A 273 11.22 -13.38 -2.91
C LEU A 273 11.31 -14.89 -3.22
N GLY A 274 10.73 -15.29 -4.35
CA GLY A 274 10.32 -16.66 -4.60
C GLY A 274 9.18 -17.11 -3.68
N TYR A 275 8.62 -18.27 -4.01
CA TYR A 275 7.51 -18.86 -3.25
C TYR A 275 8.03 -19.79 -2.15
N ALA A 276 7.23 -19.95 -1.09
CA ALA A 276 7.45 -20.92 -0.01
C ALA A 276 6.11 -21.54 0.40
N PRO A 277 6.10 -22.73 1.03
CA PRO A 277 4.87 -23.35 1.52
C PRO A 277 4.08 -22.41 2.42
N THR A 278 2.77 -22.33 2.24
CA THR A 278 1.91 -21.42 3.01
C THR A 278 1.94 -21.72 4.51
N SER A 279 2.08 -23.00 4.89
CA SER A 279 2.29 -23.39 6.28
C SER A 279 3.52 -22.73 6.92
N ALA A 280 4.62 -22.56 6.18
CA ALA A 280 5.82 -21.89 6.70
C ALA A 280 5.57 -20.40 6.99
N TRP A 281 4.71 -19.76 6.19
CA TRP A 281 4.27 -18.39 6.45
C TRP A 281 3.36 -18.31 7.68
N GLU A 282 2.42 -19.23 7.83
CA GLU A 282 1.52 -19.32 8.99
C GLU A 282 2.29 -19.62 10.29
N ASP A 283 3.29 -20.49 10.24
CA ASP A 283 4.13 -20.83 11.40
C ASP A 283 5.03 -19.66 11.82
N SER A 284 5.47 -18.84 10.86
CA SER A 284 6.24 -17.62 11.14
C SER A 284 5.37 -16.45 11.60
N ASN A 285 4.06 -16.53 11.40
CA ASN A 285 3.10 -15.46 11.63
C ASN A 285 1.82 -16.01 12.27
N PRO A 286 1.75 -16.11 13.62
CA PRO A 286 0.62 -16.76 14.31
C PRO A 286 -0.76 -16.15 14.02
N ASN A 287 -0.81 -14.87 13.65
CA ASN A 287 -2.04 -14.15 13.30
C ASN A 287 -2.40 -14.21 11.81
N LEU A 288 -1.65 -14.95 10.99
CA LEU A 288 -1.94 -15.09 9.57
C LEU A 288 -3.03 -16.15 9.35
N ASP A 289 -4.19 -15.67 8.92
CA ASP A 289 -5.33 -16.48 8.49
C ASP A 289 -6.00 -15.84 7.27
N VAL A 290 -7.07 -16.47 6.75
CA VAL A 290 -7.83 -15.94 5.60
C VAL A 290 -8.29 -14.51 5.86
N GLY A 291 -8.76 -14.21 7.07
CA GLY A 291 -9.21 -12.87 7.44
C GLY A 291 -8.09 -11.83 7.36
N THR A 292 -6.90 -12.18 7.85
CA THR A 292 -5.70 -11.33 7.74
C THR A 292 -5.31 -11.13 6.27
N ALA A 293 -5.21 -12.19 5.47
CA ALA A 293 -4.85 -12.08 4.05
C ALA A 293 -5.87 -11.23 3.26
N MET A 294 -7.17 -11.46 3.47
CA MET A 294 -8.25 -10.67 2.89
C MET A 294 -8.15 -9.19 3.27
N ALA A 295 -7.88 -8.89 4.55
CA ALA A 295 -7.73 -7.52 5.02
C ALA A 295 -6.47 -6.83 4.48
N ILE A 296 -5.39 -7.57 4.23
CA ILE A 296 -4.18 -7.03 3.57
C ILE A 296 -4.51 -6.73 2.09
N SER A 297 -5.21 -7.64 1.43
CA SER A 297 -5.58 -7.52 0.02
C SER A 297 -6.47 -6.32 -0.27
N GLY A 298 -7.34 -5.90 0.66
CA GLY A 298 -8.21 -4.72 0.53
C GLY A 298 -7.73 -3.47 1.29
N ALA A 299 -6.46 -3.41 1.66
CA ALA A 299 -5.88 -2.34 2.47
C ALA A 299 -5.66 -1.02 1.68
N ALA A 300 -6.72 -0.45 1.12
CA ALA A 300 -6.68 0.67 0.16
C ALA A 300 -6.00 1.96 0.67
N ALA A 301 -5.88 2.13 2.00
CA ALA A 301 -5.17 3.25 2.64
C ALA A 301 -3.92 2.75 3.38
N ALA A 302 -2.74 2.96 2.79
CA ALA A 302 -1.45 2.65 3.40
C ALA A 302 -0.43 3.77 3.12
N PRO A 303 0.58 3.99 3.98
CA PRO A 303 1.66 4.94 3.70
C PRO A 303 2.49 4.58 2.46
N GLN A 304 2.50 3.30 2.08
CA GLN A 304 3.12 2.79 0.86
C GLN A 304 2.04 2.12 0.01
N MET A 305 1.89 2.61 -1.22
CA MET A 305 0.82 2.24 -2.16
C MET A 305 1.37 1.96 -3.56
N GLY A 306 2.53 1.32 -3.66
CA GLY A 306 3.20 1.08 -4.95
C GLY A 306 3.45 2.38 -5.73
N THR A 307 2.98 2.44 -6.97
CA THR A 307 3.09 3.63 -7.86
C THR A 307 2.26 4.82 -7.36
N GLY A 308 1.22 4.58 -6.55
CA GLY A 308 0.39 5.60 -5.92
C GLY A 308 1.01 6.23 -4.67
N THR A 309 2.20 5.78 -4.24
CA THR A 309 2.84 6.25 -3.01
C THR A 309 3.14 7.75 -3.06
N MET A 310 2.41 8.53 -2.27
CA MET A 310 2.71 9.95 -2.04
C MET A 310 3.79 10.09 -0.98
N ARG A 311 5.07 10.04 -1.36
CA ARG A 311 6.23 10.07 -0.44
C ARG A 311 6.15 11.17 0.64
N ASN A 312 5.66 12.35 0.27
CA ASN A 312 5.55 13.50 1.18
C ASN A 312 4.42 13.35 2.22
N MET A 313 3.48 12.43 1.99
CA MET A 313 2.38 12.10 2.89
C MET A 313 2.59 10.78 3.62
N SER A 314 3.46 9.89 3.13
CA SER A 314 3.78 8.60 3.78
C SER A 314 4.13 8.77 5.26
N PHE A 315 4.95 9.78 5.58
CA PHE A 315 5.29 10.12 6.96
C PHE A 315 4.04 10.37 7.83
N TRP A 316 3.10 11.18 7.32
CA TRP A 316 1.90 11.59 8.05
C TRP A 316 0.85 10.50 8.13
N LEU A 317 0.65 9.74 7.06
CA LEU A 317 -0.24 8.59 7.06
C LEU A 317 0.24 7.56 8.10
N ALA A 318 1.55 7.32 8.18
CA ALA A 318 2.13 6.45 9.20
C ALA A 318 2.00 7.05 10.62
N LEU A 319 2.37 8.33 10.81
CA LEU A 319 2.29 8.99 12.12
C LEU A 319 0.86 9.02 12.65
N PHE A 320 -0.10 9.38 11.79
CA PHE A 320 -1.52 9.42 12.14
C PHE A 320 -2.22 8.07 12.04
N ASN A 321 -1.48 6.97 11.92
CA ASN A 321 -2.00 5.61 11.92
C ASN A 321 -3.05 5.31 10.83
N VAL A 322 -3.04 6.08 9.73
CA VAL A 322 -3.77 5.79 8.49
C VAL A 322 -3.00 4.71 7.73
N ARG A 323 -2.91 3.52 8.33
CA ARG A 323 -2.18 2.35 7.83
C ARG A 323 -3.04 1.08 7.95
N LEU A 324 -3.48 0.58 6.80
CA LEU A 324 -4.11 -0.72 6.66
C LEU A 324 -3.13 -1.81 6.22
N GLY A 325 -1.94 -1.42 5.74
CA GLY A 325 -0.85 -2.34 5.39
C GLY A 325 -0.33 -3.13 6.61
N TYR A 326 0.34 -4.25 6.33
CA TYR A 326 0.74 -5.22 7.34
C TYR A 326 2.19 -5.67 7.17
N TRP A 327 2.91 -5.75 8.28
CA TRP A 327 4.28 -6.25 8.29
C TRP A 327 4.29 -7.75 8.57
N ILE A 328 4.59 -8.57 7.56
CA ILE A 328 4.64 -10.02 7.66
C ILE A 328 6.09 -10.50 7.83
N ARG A 329 6.33 -11.46 8.73
CA ARG A 329 7.65 -12.07 8.91
C ARG A 329 7.97 -12.98 7.72
N ASN A 330 9.14 -12.79 7.14
CA ASN A 330 9.64 -13.62 6.05
C ASN A 330 10.13 -14.98 6.60
N PRO A 331 9.56 -16.12 6.18
CA PRO A 331 9.98 -17.44 6.65
C PRO A 331 11.42 -17.79 6.22
N LYS A 332 11.95 -17.15 5.17
CA LYS A 332 13.33 -17.30 4.71
C LYS A 332 14.32 -16.41 5.46
N ALA A 333 13.85 -15.49 6.32
CA ALA A 333 14.75 -14.64 7.09
C ALA A 333 15.61 -15.50 8.03
N ILE A 334 16.90 -15.19 8.09
CA ILE A 334 17.90 -15.96 8.85
C ILE A 334 17.42 -16.12 10.30
N ARG A 335 17.19 -17.36 10.72
CA ARG A 335 16.74 -17.85 12.05
C ARG A 335 17.56 -17.37 13.26
N ARG A 336 18.59 -16.56 13.06
CA ARG A 336 19.56 -16.11 14.07
C ARG A 336 19.12 -14.91 14.90
N ARG A 337 18.00 -14.27 14.58
CA ARG A 337 17.48 -13.11 15.34
C ARG A 337 16.30 -13.52 16.22
N PRO A 338 16.22 -13.02 17.46
CA PRO A 338 15.06 -13.25 18.33
C PRO A 338 13.77 -12.82 17.64
N GLU A 339 12.66 -13.49 17.98
CA GLU A 339 11.32 -13.23 17.46
C GLU A 339 10.76 -11.92 18.02
N THR A 340 11.36 -10.80 17.62
CA THR A 340 10.93 -9.47 18.04
C THR A 340 9.87 -8.96 17.08
N PRO A 341 8.75 -8.41 17.57
CA PRO A 341 7.72 -7.82 16.72
C PRO A 341 8.26 -6.70 15.82
N PRO A 342 7.55 -6.32 14.75
CA PRO A 342 7.92 -5.18 13.95
C PRO A 342 7.74 -3.89 14.77
N GLY A 343 8.81 -3.43 15.41
CA GLY A 343 8.82 -2.22 16.25
C GLY A 343 9.05 -0.92 15.49
N LEU A 344 9.49 0.11 16.22
CA LEU A 344 9.69 1.48 15.71
C LEU A 344 10.55 1.54 14.44
N SER A 345 11.54 0.66 14.27
CA SER A 345 12.35 0.61 13.06
C SER A 345 11.54 0.36 11.78
N TYR A 346 10.45 -0.41 11.88
CA TYR A 346 9.58 -0.70 10.74
C TYR A 346 8.59 0.44 10.50
N LEU A 347 8.13 1.12 11.57
CA LEU A 347 7.36 2.37 11.43
C LEU A 347 8.17 3.44 10.70
N LEU A 348 9.46 3.62 11.03
CA LEU A 348 10.32 4.58 10.34
C LEU A 348 10.55 4.19 8.87
N GLN A 349 10.72 2.90 8.59
CA GLN A 349 10.81 2.42 7.21
C GLN A 349 9.54 2.72 6.42
N GLU A 350 8.38 2.67 7.06
CA GLU A 350 7.10 3.04 6.46
C GLU A 350 7.01 4.55 6.21
N MET A 351 7.35 5.37 7.22
CA MET A 351 7.35 6.83 7.16
C MET A 351 8.25 7.39 6.06
N PHE A 352 9.46 6.84 5.91
CA PHE A 352 10.46 7.34 4.97
C PHE A 352 10.54 6.57 3.64
N GLY A 353 9.71 5.54 3.46
CA GLY A 353 9.72 4.75 2.23
C GLY A 353 11.00 3.92 2.05
N TRP A 354 11.51 3.32 3.12
CA TRP A 354 12.76 2.53 3.13
C TRP A 354 12.55 1.01 3.19
N ALA A 355 11.30 0.56 3.03
CA ALA A 355 10.99 -0.87 3.01
C ALA A 355 11.71 -1.58 1.84
N ASN A 356 12.22 -2.77 2.09
CA ASN A 356 12.92 -3.59 1.11
C ASN A 356 12.77 -5.09 1.42
N GLU A 357 13.09 -5.93 0.43
CA GLU A 357 12.88 -7.38 0.44
C GLU A 357 13.85 -8.18 1.34
N LYS A 358 14.92 -7.54 1.85
CA LYS A 358 16.02 -8.22 2.56
C LYS A 358 15.85 -8.26 4.07
N ARG A 359 14.84 -7.57 4.61
CA ARG A 359 14.57 -7.48 6.05
C ARG A 359 13.82 -8.70 6.56
N ALA A 360 13.76 -8.83 7.90
CA ALA A 360 13.05 -9.93 8.55
C ALA A 360 11.52 -9.82 8.42
N TYR A 361 11.01 -8.59 8.36
CA TYR A 361 9.62 -8.29 8.06
C TYR A 361 9.49 -7.58 6.72
N LEU A 362 8.43 -7.91 6.00
CA LEU A 362 8.07 -7.44 4.68
C LEU A 362 6.79 -6.61 4.77
N ASN A 363 6.73 -5.50 4.05
CA ASN A 363 5.56 -4.63 4.02
C ASN A 363 4.60 -5.08 2.93
N LEU A 364 3.40 -5.54 3.31
CA LEU A 364 2.33 -5.89 2.39
C LEU A 364 1.20 -4.86 2.46
N SER A 365 0.58 -4.60 1.31
CA SER A 365 -0.59 -3.73 1.18
C SER A 365 -1.58 -4.27 0.14
N ASP A 366 -2.60 -3.48 -0.16
CA ASP A 366 -3.63 -3.76 -1.17
C ASP A 366 -3.05 -4.21 -2.52
N GLY A 367 -3.66 -5.22 -3.13
CA GLY A 367 -3.31 -5.66 -4.48
C GLY A 367 -3.54 -4.58 -5.54
N GLY A 368 -4.54 -3.72 -5.36
CA GLY A 368 -4.85 -2.58 -6.21
C GLY A 368 -3.72 -1.55 -6.33
N HIS A 369 -2.73 -1.58 -5.45
CA HIS A 369 -1.52 -0.76 -5.59
C HIS A 369 -0.58 -1.22 -6.74
N ILE A 370 -0.84 -2.37 -7.36
CA ILE A 370 -0.28 -2.80 -8.66
C ILE A 370 -1.35 -2.94 -9.73
N GLU A 371 -2.36 -3.76 -9.45
CA GLU A 371 -3.30 -4.32 -10.42
C GLU A 371 -4.52 -4.77 -9.62
N ASN A 372 -5.67 -4.12 -9.85
CA ASN A 372 -6.82 -4.20 -8.97
C ASN A 372 -7.89 -5.22 -9.40
N LEU A 373 -7.77 -5.81 -10.60
CA LEU A 373 -8.68 -6.85 -11.09
C LEU A 373 -8.32 -8.24 -10.54
N GLY A 374 -7.08 -8.42 -10.08
CA GLY A 374 -6.57 -9.71 -9.58
C GLY A 374 -6.37 -10.76 -10.66
N VAL A 375 -6.44 -10.38 -11.94
CA VAL A 375 -6.38 -11.27 -13.10
C VAL A 375 -4.95 -11.65 -13.44
N TYR A 376 -3.97 -10.81 -13.09
CA TYR A 376 -2.58 -11.02 -13.48
C TYR A 376 -2.03 -12.41 -13.07
N GLU A 377 -2.36 -12.88 -11.86
CA GLU A 377 -1.91 -14.19 -11.39
C GLU A 377 -2.60 -15.37 -12.11
N LEU A 378 -3.78 -15.15 -12.69
CA LEU A 378 -4.45 -16.13 -13.56
C LEU A 378 -3.80 -16.18 -14.95
N LEU A 379 -3.42 -15.02 -15.51
CA LEU A 379 -2.66 -14.95 -16.76
C LEU A 379 -1.30 -15.64 -16.62
N ARG A 380 -0.61 -15.42 -15.49
CA ARG A 380 0.66 -16.10 -15.15
C ARG A 380 0.51 -17.63 -15.10
N ARG A 381 -0.70 -18.14 -14.88
CA ARG A 381 -1.07 -19.58 -14.90
C ARG A 381 -1.63 -20.04 -16.24
N ARG A 382 -1.69 -19.17 -17.24
CA ARG A 382 -2.25 -19.43 -18.58
C ARG A 382 -3.69 -19.96 -18.53
N CYS A 383 -4.51 -19.45 -17.60
CA CYS A 383 -5.91 -19.83 -17.49
C CYS A 383 -6.67 -19.59 -18.80
N LYS A 384 -7.43 -20.59 -19.25
CA LYS A 384 -8.14 -20.55 -20.54
C LYS A 384 -9.39 -19.70 -20.53
N PHE A 385 -10.05 -19.64 -19.39
CA PHE A 385 -11.29 -18.93 -19.21
C PHE A 385 -11.16 -18.10 -17.94
N ILE A 386 -11.36 -16.79 -18.07
CA ILE A 386 -11.26 -15.85 -16.96
C ILE A 386 -12.54 -15.02 -16.94
N VAL A 387 -13.15 -14.88 -15.77
CA VAL A 387 -14.23 -13.94 -15.52
C VAL A 387 -13.67 -12.88 -14.58
N ALA A 388 -13.57 -11.64 -15.05
CA ALA A 388 -13.10 -10.50 -14.26
C ALA A 388 -14.28 -9.61 -13.92
N ILE A 389 -14.53 -9.41 -12.64
CA ILE A 389 -15.56 -8.49 -12.13
C ILE A 389 -14.84 -7.23 -11.66
N ASP A 390 -14.99 -6.16 -12.42
CA ASP A 390 -14.40 -4.86 -12.09
C ASP A 390 -15.34 -4.05 -11.18
N GLY A 391 -14.96 -4.02 -9.90
CA GLY A 391 -15.58 -3.20 -8.86
C GLY A 391 -14.91 -1.84 -8.65
N GLU A 392 -14.03 -1.38 -9.54
CA GLU A 392 -13.34 -0.10 -9.38
C GLU A 392 -14.30 1.09 -9.49
N GLN A 393 -13.96 2.18 -8.81
CA GLN A 393 -14.58 3.47 -9.06
C GLN A 393 -14.03 4.05 -10.37
N ASP A 394 -14.88 4.15 -11.39
CA ASP A 394 -14.51 4.68 -12.70
C ASP A 394 -15.72 5.37 -13.34
N SER A 395 -16.08 6.54 -12.81
CA SER A 395 -17.28 7.28 -13.23
C SER A 395 -17.27 7.72 -14.69
N GLN A 396 -16.10 7.71 -15.34
CA GLN A 396 -15.91 8.09 -16.73
C GLN A 396 -15.67 6.87 -17.65
N MET A 397 -15.72 5.64 -17.14
CA MET A 397 -15.47 4.42 -17.90
C MET A 397 -14.16 4.49 -18.72
N THR A 398 -13.07 4.84 -18.03
CA THR A 398 -11.70 4.93 -18.58
C THR A 398 -10.97 3.59 -18.60
N PHE A 399 -11.42 2.62 -17.80
CA PHE A 399 -10.89 1.27 -17.68
C PHE A 399 -9.41 1.23 -17.25
N GLN A 400 -9.05 2.04 -16.26
CA GLN A 400 -7.66 2.16 -15.79
C GLN A 400 -7.09 0.83 -15.27
N GLY A 401 -7.86 0.04 -14.50
CA GLY A 401 -7.43 -1.27 -14.02
C GLY A 401 -7.09 -2.23 -15.17
N LEU A 402 -7.97 -2.35 -16.16
CA LEU A 402 -7.77 -3.22 -17.32
C LEU A 402 -6.57 -2.80 -18.18
N THR A 403 -6.40 -1.50 -18.43
CA THR A 403 -5.24 -0.99 -19.19
C THR A 403 -3.92 -1.19 -18.44
N THR A 404 -3.94 -1.07 -17.11
CA THR A 404 -2.80 -1.41 -16.26
C THR A 404 -2.46 -2.90 -16.35
N LEU A 405 -3.47 -3.78 -16.27
CA LEU A 405 -3.31 -5.22 -16.46
C LEU A 405 -2.72 -5.54 -17.83
N GLN A 406 -3.25 -4.98 -18.92
CA GLN A 406 -2.74 -5.18 -20.28
C GLN A 406 -1.25 -4.83 -20.38
N ARG A 407 -0.86 -3.67 -19.84
CA ARG A 407 0.54 -3.22 -19.84
C ARG A 407 1.44 -4.18 -19.05
N LEU A 408 1.03 -4.59 -17.85
CA LEU A 408 1.81 -5.50 -17.01
C LEU A 408 1.90 -6.90 -17.61
N ALA A 409 0.80 -7.42 -18.15
CA ALA A 409 0.75 -8.73 -18.81
C ALA A 409 1.67 -8.78 -20.03
N TYR A 410 1.70 -7.71 -20.84
CA TYR A 410 2.57 -7.63 -21.99
C TYR A 410 4.05 -7.53 -21.60
N ILE A 411 4.40 -6.61 -20.69
CA ILE A 411 5.79 -6.37 -20.29
C ILE A 411 6.38 -7.58 -19.55
N ASP A 412 5.62 -8.16 -18.60
CA ASP A 412 6.16 -9.20 -17.71
C ASP A 412 6.00 -10.62 -18.28
N LEU A 413 4.94 -10.87 -19.07
CA LEU A 413 4.55 -12.22 -19.51
C LEU A 413 4.47 -12.37 -21.04
N GLY A 414 4.59 -11.27 -21.81
CA GLY A 414 4.36 -11.29 -23.25
C GLY A 414 2.91 -11.58 -23.66
N VAL A 415 1.97 -11.56 -22.70
CA VAL A 415 0.55 -11.89 -22.93
C VAL A 415 -0.18 -10.65 -23.42
N THR A 416 -0.96 -10.79 -24.50
CA THR A 416 -1.82 -9.72 -25.02
C THR A 416 -3.28 -10.02 -24.76
N ILE A 417 -4.05 -8.97 -24.47
CA ILE A 417 -5.50 -9.03 -24.26
C ILE A 417 -6.13 -8.07 -25.25
N GLU A 418 -6.92 -8.60 -26.18
CA GLU A 418 -7.66 -7.83 -27.16
C GLU A 418 -9.02 -7.46 -26.57
N ALA A 419 -9.17 -6.20 -26.17
CA ALA A 419 -10.35 -5.70 -25.46
C ALA A 419 -11.07 -4.62 -26.28
N GLY A 420 -12.24 -4.95 -26.83
CA GLY A 420 -13.17 -3.99 -27.43
C GLY A 420 -14.17 -3.49 -26.39
N LEU A 421 -13.99 -2.27 -25.88
CA LEU A 421 -14.73 -1.74 -24.73
C LEU A 421 -15.77 -0.68 -25.10
N ASP A 422 -15.98 -0.39 -26.38
CA ASP A 422 -16.85 0.72 -26.81
C ASP A 422 -18.29 0.55 -26.34
N ALA A 423 -18.79 -0.68 -26.27
CA ALA A 423 -20.13 -0.97 -25.74
C ALA A 423 -20.27 -0.68 -24.24
N LEU A 424 -19.17 -0.67 -23.49
CA LEU A 424 -19.16 -0.36 -22.05
C LEU A 424 -19.07 1.15 -21.78
N ARG A 425 -18.64 1.95 -22.78
CA ARG A 425 -18.51 3.41 -22.62
C ARG A 425 -19.89 4.06 -22.43
N LEU A 426 -19.89 5.18 -21.73
CA LEU A 426 -21.09 5.97 -21.51
C LEU A 426 -21.50 6.67 -22.81
N GLY A 427 -22.75 6.51 -23.21
CA GLY A 427 -23.38 7.33 -24.26
C GLY A 427 -23.85 8.68 -23.72
N ASP A 428 -24.50 9.47 -24.59
CA ASP A 428 -24.92 10.86 -24.28
C ASP A 428 -25.82 11.00 -23.04
N LYS A 429 -26.59 9.95 -22.72
CA LYS A 429 -27.50 9.91 -21.57
C LYS A 429 -26.85 9.39 -20.28
N GLY A 430 -25.55 9.10 -20.30
CA GLY A 430 -24.84 8.54 -19.15
C GLY A 430 -25.12 7.05 -18.90
N PHE A 431 -25.63 6.33 -19.91
CA PHE A 431 -25.83 4.88 -19.88
C PHE A 431 -24.84 4.19 -20.81
N SER A 432 -24.38 3.00 -20.42
CA SER A 432 -23.62 2.10 -21.27
C SER A 432 -24.55 1.27 -22.16
N ASN A 433 -24.05 0.72 -23.26
CA ASN A 433 -24.82 -0.20 -24.11
C ASN A 433 -24.76 -1.65 -23.60
N SER A 434 -23.72 -1.99 -22.83
CA SER A 434 -23.49 -3.30 -22.23
C SER A 434 -22.94 -3.19 -20.81
N HIS A 435 -23.04 -4.28 -20.06
CA HIS A 435 -22.40 -4.46 -18.73
C HIS A 435 -21.12 -5.28 -18.79
N PHE A 436 -20.85 -5.96 -19.90
CA PHE A 436 -19.66 -6.79 -20.07
C PHE A 436 -19.12 -6.74 -21.49
N ALA A 437 -17.83 -7.07 -21.62
CA ALA A 437 -17.12 -7.24 -22.87
C ALA A 437 -16.43 -8.61 -22.89
N PHE A 438 -16.46 -9.28 -24.04
CA PHE A 438 -15.74 -10.51 -24.27
C PHE A 438 -14.42 -10.20 -24.95
N CYS A 439 -13.32 -10.64 -24.36
CA CYS A 439 -11.96 -10.32 -24.79
C CYS A 439 -11.19 -11.60 -25.10
N ARG A 440 -10.34 -11.56 -26.11
CA ARG A 440 -9.45 -12.66 -26.46
C ARG A 440 -8.08 -12.45 -25.80
N ILE A 441 -7.52 -13.53 -25.26
CA ILE A 441 -6.18 -13.56 -24.67
C ILE A 441 -5.28 -14.38 -25.59
N HIS A 442 -4.16 -13.82 -26.00
CA HIS A 442 -3.11 -14.57 -26.68
C HIS A 442 -1.97 -14.83 -25.69
N TYR A 443 -1.66 -16.11 -25.51
CA TYR A 443 -0.53 -16.57 -24.73
C TYR A 443 0.58 -17.02 -25.68
N PRO A 444 1.73 -16.33 -25.72
CA PRO A 444 2.80 -16.64 -26.65
C PRO A 444 3.41 -18.02 -26.38
N SER A 445 4.12 -18.56 -27.37
CA SER A 445 5.00 -19.70 -27.16
C SER A 445 6.16 -19.30 -26.23
N GLY A 446 6.37 -20.07 -25.18
CA GLY A 446 7.42 -19.78 -24.19
C GLY A 446 7.01 -18.87 -23.02
N SER A 447 7.92 -18.84 -22.04
CA SER A 447 7.74 -18.57 -20.61
C SER A 447 6.80 -19.58 -19.90
N ARG A 448 7.41 -20.48 -19.10
CA ARG A 448 6.80 -21.66 -18.42
C ARG A 448 6.38 -22.84 -19.33
N ASP A 449 7.08 -23.07 -20.44
CA ASP A 449 7.00 -24.30 -21.27
C ASP A 449 5.62 -24.66 -21.87
N GLY A 450 4.71 -23.68 -22.00
CA GLY A 450 3.43 -23.89 -22.68
C GLY A 450 3.52 -23.65 -24.19
N PRO A 451 2.81 -24.43 -25.03
CA PRO A 451 2.64 -24.09 -26.44
C PRO A 451 1.89 -22.76 -26.58
N GLU A 452 2.09 -22.08 -27.71
CA GLU A 452 1.27 -20.94 -28.09
C GLU A 452 -0.20 -21.32 -28.03
N SER A 453 -1.01 -20.46 -27.41
CA SER A 453 -2.40 -20.82 -27.18
C SER A 453 -3.26 -19.60 -26.91
N TYR A 454 -4.56 -19.75 -27.15
CA TYR A 454 -5.55 -18.72 -26.85
C TYR A 454 -6.30 -19.04 -25.56
N GLY A 455 -6.78 -18.00 -24.91
CA GLY A 455 -7.77 -18.02 -23.84
C GLY A 455 -8.75 -16.88 -24.00
N TYR A 456 -9.71 -16.78 -23.09
CA TYR A 456 -10.79 -15.82 -23.14
C TYR A 456 -11.02 -15.16 -21.78
N LEU A 457 -11.37 -13.89 -21.82
CA LEU A 457 -11.69 -13.06 -20.67
C LEU A 457 -13.08 -12.46 -20.86
N ILE A 458 -13.98 -12.70 -19.91
CA ILE A 458 -15.21 -11.91 -19.75
C ILE A 458 -14.90 -10.81 -18.75
N TYR A 459 -14.91 -9.56 -19.20
CA TYR A 459 -14.71 -8.39 -18.37
C TYR A 459 -16.06 -7.75 -18.07
N LEU A 460 -16.48 -7.78 -16.81
CA LEU A 460 -17.72 -7.20 -16.32
C LEU A 460 -17.41 -5.88 -15.63
N LYS A 461 -18.19 -4.85 -15.93
CA LYS A 461 -18.14 -3.55 -15.26
C LYS A 461 -19.53 -3.23 -14.72
N LEU A 462 -19.62 -2.81 -13.47
CA LEU A 462 -20.85 -2.21 -12.96
C LEU A 462 -21.18 -0.96 -13.79
N SER A 463 -22.26 -1.02 -14.53
CA SER A 463 -22.75 0.05 -15.40
C SER A 463 -24.28 0.06 -15.39
N LEU A 464 -24.88 1.16 -15.85
CA LEU A 464 -26.31 1.26 -16.07
C LEU A 464 -26.56 1.28 -17.58
N THR A 465 -27.47 0.43 -18.05
CA THR A 465 -27.92 0.35 -19.44
C THR A 465 -29.32 0.92 -19.65
N GLY A 466 -29.99 1.29 -18.55
CA GLY A 466 -31.32 1.86 -18.56
C GLY A 466 -32.44 0.82 -18.61
N ASN A 467 -32.15 -0.48 -18.48
CA ASN A 467 -33.15 -1.55 -18.41
C ASN A 467 -33.26 -2.18 -17.01
N GLU A 468 -32.65 -1.55 -16.01
CA GLU A 468 -32.67 -1.96 -14.61
C GLU A 468 -34.08 -1.81 -14.00
N GLY A 469 -34.34 -2.55 -12.91
CA GLY A 469 -35.58 -2.43 -12.14
C GLY A 469 -35.78 -1.05 -11.52
N GLU A 470 -37.05 -0.73 -11.20
CA GLU A 470 -37.44 0.60 -10.71
C GLU A 470 -36.71 1.03 -9.43
N PHE A 471 -36.37 0.07 -8.56
CA PHE A 471 -35.58 0.33 -7.36
C PHE A 471 -34.21 0.95 -7.70
N ILE A 472 -33.46 0.35 -8.62
CA ILE A 472 -32.14 0.84 -9.04
C ILE A 472 -32.25 2.20 -9.73
N ARG A 473 -33.26 2.37 -10.59
CA ARG A 473 -33.52 3.64 -11.28
C ARG A 473 -33.84 4.77 -10.30
N ARG A 474 -34.72 4.51 -9.33
CA ARG A 474 -35.05 5.47 -8.27
C ARG A 474 -33.83 5.81 -7.45
N TYR A 475 -33.06 4.79 -7.04
CA TYR A 475 -31.84 4.99 -6.28
C TYR A 475 -30.81 5.85 -7.03
N ARG A 476 -30.65 5.65 -8.34
CA ARG A 476 -29.77 6.49 -9.17
C ARG A 476 -30.23 7.96 -9.29
N LEU A 477 -31.53 8.23 -9.17
CA LEU A 477 -32.06 9.59 -9.13
C LEU A 477 -31.73 10.26 -7.80
N ASP A 478 -31.87 9.52 -6.70
CA ASP A 478 -31.59 10.01 -5.36
C ASP A 478 -30.07 10.14 -5.11
N GLU A 479 -29.24 9.26 -5.72
CA GLU A 479 -27.79 9.20 -5.56
C GLU A 479 -27.05 9.21 -6.92
N PRO A 480 -26.72 10.41 -7.45
CA PRO A 480 -26.17 10.52 -8.81
C PRO A 480 -24.78 9.91 -9.03
N ALA A 481 -24.02 9.69 -7.96
CA ALA A 481 -22.70 9.07 -8.03
C ALA A 481 -22.78 7.56 -8.27
N PHE A 482 -23.92 6.92 -8.02
CA PHE A 482 -24.13 5.50 -8.27
C PHE A 482 -23.94 5.15 -9.78
N PRO A 483 -23.26 4.05 -10.14
CA PRO A 483 -22.65 3.01 -9.30
C PRO A 483 -21.13 3.22 -9.07
N HIS A 484 -20.66 4.46 -9.02
CA HIS A 484 -19.24 4.82 -8.86
C HIS A 484 -19.02 5.76 -7.67
N HIS A 485 -19.57 5.40 -6.51
CA HIS A 485 -19.26 6.07 -5.26
C HIS A 485 -17.76 6.03 -4.97
N SER A 486 -17.26 7.04 -4.26
CA SER A 486 -15.84 7.16 -3.96
C SER A 486 -15.34 5.99 -3.13
N THR A 487 -14.19 5.42 -3.51
CA THR A 487 -13.49 4.38 -2.72
C THR A 487 -13.01 4.87 -1.34
N ALA A 488 -13.00 6.18 -1.12
CA ALA A 488 -12.78 6.77 0.20
C ALA A 488 -13.95 6.52 1.17
N ASP A 489 -15.16 6.28 0.65
CA ASP A 489 -16.31 5.86 1.45
C ASP A 489 -16.40 4.34 1.51
N GLN A 490 -16.02 3.79 2.65
CA GLN A 490 -16.03 2.34 2.91
C GLN A 490 -17.21 1.91 3.79
N PHE A 491 -18.16 2.81 4.10
CA PHE A 491 -19.24 2.56 5.05
C PHE A 491 -20.61 2.66 4.38
N PHE A 492 -20.97 1.64 3.63
CA PHE A 492 -22.26 1.62 2.94
C PHE A 492 -23.42 1.56 3.93
N THR A 493 -24.46 2.35 3.65
CA THR A 493 -25.78 2.16 4.24
C THR A 493 -26.42 0.87 3.72
N GLU A 494 -27.45 0.38 4.41
CA GLU A 494 -28.19 -0.80 3.96
C GLU A 494 -28.75 -0.61 2.53
N ALA A 495 -29.33 0.57 2.25
CA ALA A 495 -29.86 0.89 0.92
C ALA A 495 -28.75 0.95 -0.15
N GLN A 496 -27.59 1.53 0.16
CA GLN A 496 -26.42 1.52 -0.73
C GLN A 496 -25.98 0.09 -1.05
N PHE A 497 -25.79 -0.73 -0.02
CA PHE A 497 -25.37 -2.12 -0.19
C PHE A 497 -26.36 -2.92 -1.04
N GLU A 498 -27.66 -2.79 -0.75
CA GLU A 498 -28.71 -3.50 -1.49
C GLU A 498 -28.82 -3.02 -2.94
N ALA A 499 -28.60 -1.73 -3.22
CA ALA A 499 -28.55 -1.21 -4.58
C ALA A 499 -27.38 -1.79 -5.38
N TYR A 500 -26.17 -1.88 -4.80
CA TYR A 500 -25.02 -2.53 -5.44
C TYR A 500 -25.22 -4.04 -5.63
N ARG A 501 -25.77 -4.74 -4.62
CA ARG A 501 -26.11 -6.16 -4.72
C ARG A 501 -27.11 -6.42 -5.85
N SER A 502 -28.20 -5.64 -5.89
CA SER A 502 -29.25 -5.73 -6.91
C SER A 502 -28.72 -5.41 -8.31
N LEU A 503 -27.85 -4.41 -8.45
CA LEU A 503 -27.22 -4.10 -9.74
C LEU A 503 -26.28 -5.23 -10.18
N GLY A 504 -25.49 -5.80 -9.26
CA GLY A 504 -24.63 -6.94 -9.54
C GLY A 504 -25.42 -8.17 -10.00
N GLU A 505 -26.53 -8.47 -9.34
CA GLU A 505 -27.48 -9.52 -9.74
C GLU A 505 -28.02 -9.27 -11.15
N HIS A 506 -28.49 -8.05 -11.43
CA HIS A 506 -28.95 -7.67 -12.77
C HIS A 506 -27.87 -7.85 -13.85
N VAL A 507 -26.64 -7.39 -13.59
CA VAL A 507 -25.50 -7.57 -14.51
C VAL A 507 -25.24 -9.06 -14.77
N GLY A 508 -25.26 -9.88 -13.72
CA GLY A 508 -25.13 -11.33 -13.81
C GLY A 508 -26.22 -11.95 -14.68
N ASP A 509 -27.49 -11.61 -14.44
CA ASP A 509 -28.63 -12.11 -15.21
C ASP A 509 -28.54 -11.74 -16.70
N LYS A 510 -28.08 -10.52 -17.02
CA LYS A 510 -27.90 -10.09 -18.41
C LYS A 510 -26.87 -10.93 -19.17
N MET A 511 -25.89 -11.49 -18.47
CA MET A 511 -24.87 -12.37 -19.05
C MET A 511 -25.45 -13.72 -19.49
N PHE A 512 -26.56 -14.16 -18.90
CA PHE A 512 -27.23 -15.43 -19.21
C PHE A 512 -28.49 -15.28 -20.08
N LEU A 513 -28.65 -14.13 -20.76
CA LEU A 513 -29.79 -13.93 -21.67
C LEU A 513 -29.83 -15.02 -22.76
N PRO A 514 -31.03 -15.54 -23.11
CA PRO A 514 -31.17 -16.55 -24.16
C PRO A 514 -30.60 -16.13 -25.53
N ALA A 515 -30.55 -14.83 -25.82
CA ALA A 515 -29.96 -14.30 -27.06
C ALA A 515 -28.43 -14.42 -27.10
N ILE A 516 -27.78 -14.55 -25.94
CA ILE A 516 -26.31 -14.59 -25.81
C ILE A 516 -25.85 -16.04 -25.67
N VAL A 517 -26.46 -16.81 -24.76
CA VAL A 517 -26.04 -18.18 -24.43
C VAL A 517 -26.93 -19.27 -25.02
N GLY A 518 -27.99 -18.88 -25.75
CA GLY A 518 -28.99 -19.80 -26.28
C GLY A 518 -30.03 -20.25 -25.23
N PRO A 519 -31.21 -20.73 -25.67
CA PRO A 519 -32.31 -21.11 -24.77
C PRO A 519 -32.01 -22.33 -23.90
N ALA A 520 -31.09 -23.21 -24.32
CA ALA A 520 -30.71 -24.40 -23.56
C ALA A 520 -29.90 -24.04 -22.30
N ILE A 521 -28.90 -23.16 -22.43
CA ILE A 521 -28.09 -22.71 -21.28
C ILE A 521 -28.90 -21.78 -20.39
N ALA A 522 -29.63 -20.81 -20.98
CA ALA A 522 -30.37 -19.81 -20.22
C ALA A 522 -31.49 -20.36 -19.33
N ARG A 523 -31.99 -21.58 -19.60
CA ARG A 523 -33.03 -22.24 -18.81
C ARG A 523 -32.48 -23.35 -17.90
N SER A 524 -31.18 -23.61 -17.95
CA SER A 524 -30.56 -24.65 -17.15
C SER A 524 -30.22 -24.14 -15.76
N ASN A 525 -30.44 -24.96 -14.74
CA ASN A 525 -29.94 -24.69 -13.38
C ASN A 525 -28.46 -25.05 -13.22
N ASP A 526 -27.91 -25.83 -14.17
CA ASP A 526 -26.50 -26.22 -14.21
C ASP A 526 -25.87 -25.75 -15.52
N VAL A 527 -24.78 -25.02 -15.41
CA VAL A 527 -24.05 -24.48 -16.57
C VAL A 527 -22.62 -24.97 -16.54
N GLU A 528 -22.25 -25.80 -17.52
CA GLU A 528 -20.85 -26.15 -17.74
C GLU A 528 -20.10 -24.93 -18.26
N LEU A 529 -19.05 -24.52 -17.53
CA LEU A 529 -18.26 -23.32 -17.82
C LEU A 529 -17.74 -23.30 -19.27
N GLU A 530 -17.24 -24.43 -19.77
CA GLU A 530 -16.70 -24.52 -21.13
C GLU A 530 -17.78 -24.28 -22.20
N LYS A 531 -18.94 -24.94 -22.08
CA LYS A 531 -20.08 -24.73 -23.00
C LYS A 531 -20.52 -23.28 -22.98
N TRP A 532 -20.62 -22.69 -21.79
CA TRP A 532 -21.01 -21.30 -21.63
C TRP A 532 -20.04 -20.32 -22.30
N PHE A 533 -18.74 -20.47 -22.09
CA PHE A 533 -17.74 -19.63 -22.74
C PHE A 533 -17.74 -19.78 -24.27
N VAL A 534 -17.93 -21.00 -24.77
CA VAL A 534 -18.02 -21.25 -26.22
C VAL A 534 -19.24 -20.53 -26.82
N GLU A 535 -20.40 -20.62 -26.18
CA GLU A 535 -21.62 -19.94 -26.67
C GLU A 535 -21.50 -18.41 -26.62
N ILE A 536 -20.96 -17.85 -25.53
CA ILE A 536 -20.67 -16.40 -25.48
C ILE A 536 -19.71 -16.00 -26.59
N GLY A 537 -18.63 -16.76 -26.79
CA GLY A 537 -17.63 -16.48 -27.81
C GLY A 537 -18.24 -16.43 -29.22
N LYS A 538 -19.13 -17.38 -29.55
CA LYS A 538 -19.84 -17.39 -30.84
C LYS A 538 -20.76 -16.18 -31.05
N SER A 539 -21.39 -15.71 -29.97
CA SER A 539 -22.37 -14.63 -30.03
C SER A 539 -21.74 -13.23 -29.99
N MET A 540 -20.57 -13.08 -29.36
CA MET A 540 -19.97 -11.77 -29.06
C MET A 540 -18.64 -11.48 -29.76
N LEU A 541 -17.89 -12.49 -30.19
CA LEU A 541 -16.67 -12.24 -30.97
C LEU A 541 -17.01 -12.02 -32.44
N GLU A 542 -16.33 -11.06 -33.05
CA GLU A 542 -16.29 -10.99 -34.50
C GLU A 542 -15.58 -12.24 -35.07
N PRO A 543 -16.08 -12.82 -36.17
CA PRO A 543 -15.36 -13.87 -36.87
C PRO A 543 -13.99 -13.36 -37.28
N LEU A 544 -12.95 -14.18 -37.11
CA LEU A 544 -11.65 -13.91 -37.70
C LEU A 544 -11.84 -13.71 -39.21
N SER A 545 -11.40 -12.58 -39.76
CA SER A 545 -11.03 -12.55 -41.17
C SER A 545 -9.98 -13.64 -41.37
N GLU A 546 -10.22 -14.56 -42.32
CA GLU A 546 -9.23 -15.58 -42.65
C GLU A 546 -7.89 -14.86 -42.91
N PRO A 547 -6.77 -15.33 -42.32
CA PRO A 547 -5.47 -14.81 -42.69
C PRO A 547 -5.33 -15.03 -44.20
N ASP A 548 -5.03 -13.96 -44.96
CA ASP A 548 -4.75 -14.03 -46.39
C ASP A 548 -3.83 -15.22 -46.64
N VAL A 549 -4.41 -16.31 -47.16
CA VAL A 549 -3.62 -17.45 -47.62
C VAL A 549 -2.90 -16.92 -48.85
N PRO A 550 -1.56 -16.79 -48.83
CA PRO A 550 -0.85 -16.39 -50.03
C PRO A 550 -1.14 -17.46 -51.10
N ALA A 551 -1.69 -16.98 -52.21
CA ALA A 551 -2.07 -17.79 -53.38
C ALA A 551 -0.90 -18.59 -53.97
#